data_AF-A0A380TYJ6-F1
#
_entry.id   AF-A0A380TYJ6-F1
#
_cell.length_a   1.000
_cell.length_b   1.000
_cell.length_c   1.000
_cell.angle_alpha   90.00
_cell.angle_beta   90.00
_cell.angle_gamma   90.00
#
_symmetry.space_group_name_H-M   'P 1'
#
loop_
_entity.id
_entity.type
_entity.pdbx_description
1 polymer ?
#
loop_
_entity_poly.entity_id
_entity_poly.type
_entity_poly.pdbx_seq_one_letter_code
_entity_poly.pdbx_strand_id
1 'polypeptide(L)'
;MKSIYTTQFGEFTLRFVHKNNDVYVSKSDLIKIFYDFFPNDYKVFVDRIISGIPEIIGDKNDVCSGILGKSEIGPIIHFHAVGNFLVSYRELIDVDREIIREAAFKISTFTDWYIAILSQVDEYFGRTIEDLFMSVKQRLDRINPPYLVEVMYDVEDNVPSWIGTCDKLRLVTEGRTYEDLQERVWEIVPEMHELHGYGKESDNIRISFIQTESHNEHQRLEM
;
A
#
# COMPACT_ATOMS: atom_id res chain seq x y z
N MET A 1 -6.59 -18.24 -20.35
CA MET A 1 -6.72 -17.15 -19.37
C MET A 1 -6.58 -15.83 -20.09
N LYS A 2 -7.50 -14.89 -19.85
CA LYS A 2 -7.38 -13.51 -20.33
C LYS A 2 -6.15 -12.87 -19.67
N SER A 3 -5.14 -12.49 -20.45
CA SER A 3 -3.83 -12.06 -19.93
C SER A 3 -3.67 -10.54 -19.87
N ILE A 4 -4.38 -9.80 -20.72
CA ILE A 4 -4.25 -8.35 -20.88
C ILE A 4 -5.65 -7.75 -21.03
N TYR A 5 -5.98 -6.78 -20.18
CA TYR A 5 -7.13 -5.92 -20.37
C TYR A 5 -6.68 -4.63 -21.05
N THR A 6 -7.35 -4.23 -22.12
CA THR A 6 -7.03 -3.03 -22.90
C THR A 6 -8.22 -2.10 -22.90
N THR A 7 -7.97 -0.83 -22.62
CA THR A 7 -8.98 0.24 -22.59
C THR A 7 -8.37 1.54 -23.09
N GLN A 8 -9.18 2.59 -23.19
CA GLN A 8 -8.79 3.87 -23.78
C GLN A 8 -9.13 5.05 -22.87
N PHE A 9 -8.20 6.00 -22.80
CA PHE A 9 -8.40 7.35 -22.27
C PHE A 9 -8.24 8.35 -23.42
N GLY A 10 -9.37 8.86 -23.93
CA GLY A 10 -9.36 9.58 -25.21
C GLY A 10 -8.79 8.68 -26.33
N GLU A 11 -7.81 9.19 -27.07
CA GLU A 11 -7.12 8.44 -28.12
C GLU A 11 -6.02 7.50 -27.59
N PHE A 12 -5.69 7.58 -26.30
CA PHE A 12 -4.59 6.82 -25.73
C PHE A 12 -5.04 5.45 -25.26
N THR A 13 -4.34 4.42 -25.71
CA THR A 13 -4.53 3.04 -25.23
C THR A 13 -3.80 2.84 -23.91
N LEU A 14 -4.44 2.19 -22.95
CA LEU A 14 -3.85 1.74 -21.70
C LEU A 14 -4.08 0.24 -21.49
N ARG A 15 -3.00 -0.50 -21.23
CA ARG A 15 -3.02 -1.94 -20.99
C ARG A 15 -2.78 -2.27 -19.53
N PHE A 16 -3.58 -3.18 -19.00
CA PHE A 16 -3.53 -3.72 -17.65
C PHE A 16 -3.24 -5.21 -17.70
N VAL A 17 -2.52 -5.71 -16.71
CA VAL A 17 -2.17 -7.14 -16.57
C VAL A 17 -2.30 -7.60 -15.15
N HIS A 18 -2.80 -8.82 -15.01
CA HIS A 18 -2.91 -9.51 -13.73
C HIS A 18 -1.72 -10.45 -13.52
N LYS A 19 -1.04 -10.32 -12.38
CA LYS A 19 0.10 -11.16 -11.98
C LYS A 19 0.13 -11.29 -10.46
N ASN A 20 0.26 -12.52 -9.95
CA ASN A 20 0.36 -12.79 -8.51
C ASN A 20 -0.76 -12.15 -7.66
N ASN A 21 -2.00 -12.19 -8.14
CA ASN A 21 -3.18 -11.56 -7.51
C ASN A 21 -3.24 -10.02 -7.54
N ASP A 22 -2.27 -9.39 -8.19
CA ASP A 22 -2.16 -7.94 -8.33
C ASP A 22 -2.42 -7.49 -9.77
N VAL A 23 -2.87 -6.24 -9.90
CA VAL A 23 -3.05 -5.57 -11.19
C VAL A 23 -1.92 -4.59 -11.43
N TYR A 24 -1.39 -4.62 -12.64
CA TYR A 24 -0.32 -3.76 -13.10
C TYR A 24 -0.70 -3.06 -14.40
N VAL A 25 -0.03 -1.95 -14.67
CA VAL A 25 -0.26 -1.08 -15.82
C VAL A 25 1.00 -0.96 -16.66
N SER A 26 0.83 -0.95 -17.98
CA SER A 26 1.90 -0.75 -18.95
C SER A 26 2.58 0.61 -18.78
N LYS A 27 3.89 0.59 -18.48
CA LYS A 27 4.68 1.81 -18.30
C LYS A 27 4.76 2.64 -19.59
N SER A 28 4.92 1.99 -20.74
CA SER A 28 5.01 2.68 -22.03
C SER A 28 3.72 3.41 -22.39
N ASP A 29 2.58 2.87 -21.97
CA ASP A 29 1.27 3.44 -22.27
C ASP A 29 1.01 4.64 -21.36
N LEU A 30 1.38 4.55 -20.06
CA LEU A 30 1.37 5.68 -19.13
C LEU A 30 2.27 6.83 -19.62
N ILE A 31 3.48 6.55 -20.07
CA ILE A 31 4.41 7.58 -20.59
C ILE A 31 3.77 8.34 -21.75
N LYS A 32 3.12 7.63 -22.70
CA LYS A 32 2.46 8.26 -23.85
C LYS A 32 1.33 9.20 -23.43
N ILE A 33 0.52 8.79 -22.46
CA ILE A 33 -0.54 9.63 -21.89
C ILE A 33 0.08 10.87 -21.25
N PHE A 34 1.14 10.70 -20.44
CA PHE A 34 1.78 11.82 -19.76
C PHE A 34 2.50 12.77 -20.72
N TYR A 35 3.01 12.30 -21.85
CA TYR A 35 3.55 13.20 -22.87
C TYR A 35 2.51 14.18 -23.43
N ASP A 36 1.21 13.88 -23.36
CA ASP A 36 0.15 14.84 -23.72
C ASP A 36 -0.11 15.87 -22.61
N PHE A 37 0.23 15.51 -21.37
CA PHE A 37 0.01 16.38 -20.22
C PHE A 37 1.08 17.47 -20.08
N PHE A 38 2.23 17.28 -20.72
CA PHE A 38 3.36 18.20 -20.65
C PHE A 38 3.78 18.70 -22.05
N PRO A 39 4.41 19.88 -22.13
CA PRO A 39 5.08 20.34 -23.34
C PRO A 39 6.17 19.36 -23.83
N ASN A 40 6.47 19.39 -25.13
CA ASN A 40 7.40 18.45 -25.77
C ASN A 40 8.83 18.46 -25.19
N ASP A 41 9.31 19.60 -24.69
CA ASP A 41 10.60 19.77 -24.03
C ASP A 41 10.67 19.14 -22.63
N TYR A 42 9.52 18.74 -22.06
CA TYR A 42 9.42 18.07 -20.75
C TYR A 42 9.38 16.53 -20.85
N LYS A 43 9.59 15.94 -22.03
CA LYS A 43 9.59 14.46 -22.18
C LYS A 43 10.59 13.76 -21.26
N VAL A 44 11.79 14.30 -21.11
CA VAL A 44 12.81 13.75 -20.19
C VAL A 44 12.34 13.82 -18.73
N PHE A 45 11.60 14.87 -18.37
CA PHE A 45 11.01 15.01 -17.04
C PHE A 45 9.90 13.97 -16.81
N VAL A 46 9.02 13.77 -17.80
CA VAL A 46 7.99 12.72 -17.77
C VAL A 46 8.61 11.34 -17.61
N ASP A 47 9.64 11.02 -18.40
CA ASP A 47 10.34 9.73 -18.32
C ASP A 47 10.91 9.47 -16.94
N ARG A 48 11.50 10.51 -16.32
CA ARG A 48 12.05 10.45 -14.97
C ARG A 48 10.96 10.23 -13.93
N ILE A 49 9.85 10.96 -14.00
CA ILE A 49 8.76 10.82 -13.04
C ILE A 49 8.13 9.43 -13.12
N ILE A 50 7.74 9.00 -14.32
CA ILE A 50 7.07 7.70 -14.48
C ILE A 50 8.02 6.55 -14.11
N SER A 51 9.32 6.71 -14.38
CA SER A 51 10.32 5.74 -13.92
C SER A 51 10.57 5.78 -12.42
N GLY A 52 10.44 6.95 -11.81
CA GLY A 52 10.65 7.20 -10.39
C GLY A 52 9.44 6.93 -9.51
N ILE A 53 8.26 6.62 -10.05
CA ILE A 53 7.04 6.31 -9.24
C ILE A 53 7.35 5.37 -8.06
N PRO A 54 8.08 4.25 -8.22
CA PRO A 54 8.35 3.34 -7.09
C PRO A 54 9.21 3.96 -6.01
N GLU A 55 10.14 4.83 -6.38
CA GLU A 55 11.02 5.55 -5.46
C GLU A 55 10.28 6.71 -4.77
N ILE A 56 9.38 7.38 -5.49
CA ILE A 56 8.58 8.50 -5.01
C ILE A 56 7.47 8.02 -4.05
N ILE A 57 6.84 6.88 -4.36
CA ILE A 57 5.63 6.39 -3.68
C ILE A 57 5.88 5.17 -2.77
N GLY A 58 7.07 4.55 -2.85
CA GLY A 58 7.62 3.81 -1.72
C GLY A 58 7.47 2.28 -1.70
N ASP A 59 7.50 1.56 -2.82
CA ASP A 59 7.78 0.10 -2.82
C ASP A 59 8.56 -0.30 -4.06
N LYS A 60 9.80 -0.79 -3.88
CA LYS A 60 10.63 -1.25 -5.01
C LYS A 60 10.04 -2.46 -5.74
N ASN A 61 9.13 -3.21 -5.11
CA ASN A 61 8.42 -4.33 -5.73
C ASN A 61 7.28 -3.89 -6.65
N ASP A 62 6.89 -2.61 -6.62
CA ASP A 62 5.82 -2.08 -7.49
C ASP A 62 6.22 -2.01 -8.97
N VAL A 63 7.51 -2.15 -9.30
CA VAL A 63 7.98 -2.32 -10.67
C VAL A 63 8.49 -3.72 -10.89
N CYS A 64 7.80 -4.41 -11.78
CA CYS A 64 8.17 -5.73 -12.24
C CYS A 64 8.23 -5.75 -13.77
N SER A 65 8.96 -6.71 -14.33
CA SER A 65 8.78 -7.05 -15.74
C SER A 65 7.48 -7.86 -15.90
N GLY A 66 6.61 -7.41 -16.80
CA GLY A 66 5.43 -8.13 -17.25
C GLY A 66 5.80 -9.07 -18.38
N ILE A 67 6.44 -10.20 -18.06
CA ILE A 67 6.71 -11.24 -19.06
C ILE A 67 5.57 -12.26 -19.00
N LEU A 68 4.66 -12.17 -19.98
CA LEU A 68 3.72 -13.22 -20.35
C LEU A 68 4.18 -13.78 -21.69
N GLY A 69 4.71 -15.00 -21.71
CA GLY A 69 5.23 -15.61 -22.94
C GLY A 69 6.44 -14.87 -23.53
N LYS A 70 6.49 -14.71 -24.86
CA LYS A 70 7.69 -14.18 -25.57
C LYS A 70 7.77 -12.65 -25.72
N SER A 71 6.81 -11.88 -25.21
CA SER A 71 6.79 -10.40 -25.02
C SER A 71 5.41 -9.88 -25.37
N GLU A 72 4.83 -8.94 -24.61
CA GLU A 72 3.78 -8.09 -25.21
C GLU A 72 3.57 -6.70 -24.56
N ILE A 73 3.83 -6.51 -23.25
CA ILE A 73 3.58 -5.20 -22.60
C ILE A 73 4.83 -4.48 -22.06
N GLY A 74 5.97 -5.18 -21.96
CA GLY A 74 7.21 -4.59 -21.45
C GLY A 74 7.17 -4.31 -19.94
N PRO A 75 7.85 -3.24 -19.47
CA PRO A 75 7.85 -2.85 -18.06
C PRO A 75 6.44 -2.46 -17.58
N ILE A 76 6.08 -2.89 -16.37
CA ILE A 76 4.79 -2.61 -15.75
C ILE A 76 4.94 -2.01 -14.36
N ILE A 77 3.96 -1.21 -13.96
CA ILE A 77 3.89 -0.54 -12.66
C ILE A 77 2.61 -0.98 -11.96
N HIS A 78 2.69 -1.28 -10.66
CA HIS A 78 1.55 -1.68 -9.86
C HIS A 78 0.43 -0.62 -9.89
N PHE A 79 -0.83 -1.06 -10.07
CA PHE A 79 -1.97 -0.16 -10.28
C PHE A 79 -2.11 0.88 -9.17
N HIS A 80 -1.95 0.46 -7.91
CA HIS A 80 -2.05 1.34 -6.76
C HIS A 80 -0.87 2.32 -6.63
N ALA A 81 0.31 1.97 -7.14
CA ALA A 81 1.45 2.89 -7.13
C ALA A 81 1.21 4.06 -8.07
N VAL A 82 0.67 3.77 -9.26
CA VAL A 82 0.22 4.78 -10.22
C VAL A 82 -0.93 5.60 -9.60
N GLY A 83 -1.93 4.96 -9.00
CA GLY A 83 -3.05 5.65 -8.36
C GLY A 83 -2.60 6.63 -7.26
N ASN A 84 -1.71 6.22 -6.36
CA ASN A 84 -1.15 7.09 -5.33
C ASN A 84 -0.39 8.26 -5.94
N PHE A 85 0.45 8.01 -6.95
CA PHE A 85 1.15 9.07 -7.67
C PHE A 85 0.18 10.07 -8.31
N LEU A 86 -0.88 9.58 -8.96
CA LEU A 86 -1.91 10.40 -9.60
C LEU A 86 -2.66 11.28 -8.60
N VAL A 87 -3.00 10.74 -7.43
CA VAL A 87 -3.66 11.47 -6.34
C VAL A 87 -2.73 12.56 -5.78
N SER A 88 -1.46 12.26 -5.51
CA SER A 88 -0.52 13.27 -5.03
C SER A 88 -0.23 14.35 -6.09
N TYR A 89 -0.11 13.97 -7.36
CA TYR A 89 0.26 14.93 -8.40
C TYR A 89 -0.88 15.88 -8.77
N ARG A 90 -2.14 15.41 -8.76
CA ARG A 90 -3.29 16.29 -9.04
C ARG A 90 -3.48 17.40 -8.01
N GLU A 91 -2.88 17.27 -6.82
CA GLU A 91 -2.92 18.29 -5.76
C GLU A 91 -1.92 19.43 -5.97
N LEU A 92 -1.03 19.33 -6.98
CA LEU A 92 -0.04 20.37 -7.32
C LEU A 92 -0.66 21.57 -8.07
N ILE A 93 -1.81 22.05 -7.60
CA ILE A 93 -2.54 23.18 -8.19
C ILE A 93 -2.04 24.55 -7.70
N ASP A 94 -1.33 24.59 -6.56
CA ASP A 94 -0.84 25.83 -5.93
C ASP A 94 0.70 25.96 -6.00
N VAL A 95 1.31 25.42 -7.05
CA VAL A 95 2.76 25.52 -7.27
C VAL A 95 3.09 26.71 -8.19
N ASP A 96 4.25 27.34 -7.99
CA ASP A 96 4.66 28.52 -8.77
C ASP A 96 4.77 28.26 -10.28
N ARG A 97 5.12 27.03 -10.66
CA ARG A 97 5.33 26.65 -12.07
C ARG A 97 4.00 26.36 -12.78
N GLU A 98 3.64 27.25 -13.70
CA GLU A 98 2.43 27.13 -14.53
C GLU A 98 2.31 25.78 -15.25
N ILE A 99 3.39 25.31 -15.88
CA ILE A 99 3.42 24.00 -16.59
C ILE A 99 3.03 22.84 -15.67
N ILE A 100 3.42 22.90 -14.39
CA ILE A 100 3.09 21.85 -13.42
C ILE A 100 1.61 21.93 -13.03
N ARG A 101 1.07 23.15 -12.83
CA ARG A 101 -0.36 23.35 -12.55
C ARG A 101 -1.24 22.87 -13.71
N GLU A 102 -0.89 23.23 -14.95
CA GLU A 102 -1.61 22.78 -16.14
C GLU A 102 -1.62 21.26 -16.28
N ALA A 103 -0.46 20.63 -16.06
CA ALA A 103 -0.37 19.18 -16.04
C ALA A 103 -1.20 18.56 -14.92
N ALA A 104 -1.22 19.17 -13.71
CA ALA A 104 -2.02 18.69 -12.58
C ALA A 104 -3.53 18.68 -12.90
N PHE A 105 -4.04 19.68 -13.64
CA PHE A 105 -5.44 19.67 -14.09
C PHE A 105 -5.76 18.50 -15.04
N LYS A 106 -4.91 18.27 -16.05
CA LYS A 106 -5.08 17.13 -16.98
C LYS A 106 -4.96 15.79 -16.24
N ILE A 107 -4.00 15.71 -15.32
CA ILE A 107 -3.81 14.55 -14.46
C ILE A 107 -5.04 14.32 -13.59
N SER A 108 -5.71 15.35 -13.07
CA SER A 108 -6.96 15.19 -12.33
C SER A 108 -8.03 14.45 -13.15
N THR A 109 -8.24 14.85 -14.41
CA THR A 109 -9.18 14.16 -15.31
C THR A 109 -8.78 12.70 -15.54
N PHE A 110 -7.48 12.44 -15.74
CA PHE A 110 -6.97 11.09 -15.89
C PHE A 110 -7.14 10.26 -14.60
N THR A 111 -6.93 10.85 -13.42
CA THR A 111 -7.10 10.20 -12.12
C THR A 111 -8.53 9.70 -11.94
N ASP A 112 -9.52 10.54 -12.24
CA ASP A 112 -10.93 10.17 -12.08
C ASP A 112 -11.30 9.00 -13.01
N TRP A 113 -10.84 9.06 -14.27
CA TRP A 113 -11.00 7.95 -15.22
C TRP A 113 -10.26 6.68 -14.76
N TYR A 114 -9.04 6.82 -14.27
CA TYR A 114 -8.19 5.72 -13.84
C TYR A 114 -8.75 5.00 -12.61
N ILE A 115 -9.39 5.73 -11.69
CA ILE A 115 -10.10 5.12 -10.56
C ILE A 115 -11.36 4.39 -11.05
N ALA A 116 -12.13 5.01 -11.95
CA ALA A 116 -13.37 4.43 -12.47
C ALA A 116 -13.16 3.13 -13.26
N ILE A 117 -12.00 2.96 -13.89
CA ILE A 117 -11.71 1.75 -14.69
C ILE A 117 -11.37 0.53 -13.83
N LEU A 118 -11.01 0.71 -12.55
CA LEU A 118 -10.60 -0.39 -11.66
C LEU A 118 -11.65 -1.50 -11.61
N SER A 119 -12.93 -1.15 -11.45
CA SER A 119 -14.02 -2.14 -11.40
C SER A 119 -14.09 -2.99 -12.67
N GLN A 120 -13.86 -2.40 -13.84
CA GLN A 120 -13.87 -3.13 -15.12
C GLN A 120 -12.64 -4.02 -15.27
N VAL A 121 -11.49 -3.57 -14.77
CA VAL A 121 -10.25 -4.34 -14.75
C VAL A 121 -10.40 -5.56 -13.84
N ASP A 122 -10.94 -5.36 -12.64
CA ASP A 122 -11.18 -6.44 -11.67
C ASP A 122 -12.19 -7.45 -12.21
N GLU A 123 -13.31 -7.00 -12.78
CA GLU A 123 -14.30 -7.87 -13.42
C GLU A 123 -13.67 -8.69 -14.57
N TYR A 124 -12.85 -8.06 -15.41
CA TYR A 124 -12.21 -8.74 -16.53
C TYR A 124 -11.25 -9.86 -16.09
N PHE A 125 -10.51 -9.63 -14.99
CA PHE A 125 -9.59 -10.62 -14.42
C PHE A 125 -10.25 -11.58 -13.42
N GLY A 126 -11.53 -11.37 -13.11
CA GLY A 126 -12.26 -12.18 -12.13
C GLY A 126 -11.78 -11.96 -10.69
N ARG A 127 -11.27 -10.76 -10.38
CA ARG A 127 -10.86 -10.36 -9.03
C ARG A 127 -12.08 -9.94 -8.22
N THR A 128 -12.09 -10.33 -6.95
CA THR A 128 -13.09 -9.91 -5.98
C THR A 128 -12.63 -8.67 -5.22
N ILE A 129 -13.54 -8.07 -4.45
CA ILE A 129 -13.17 -6.97 -3.54
C ILE A 129 -12.20 -7.45 -2.44
N GLU A 130 -12.26 -8.72 -2.06
CA GLU A 130 -11.34 -9.33 -1.10
C GLU A 130 -9.92 -9.40 -1.68
N ASP A 131 -9.78 -9.76 -2.96
CA ASP A 131 -8.49 -9.73 -3.66
C ASP A 131 -7.89 -8.33 -3.71
N LEU A 132 -8.74 -7.32 -3.93
CA LEU A 132 -8.33 -5.92 -3.90
C LEU A 132 -7.82 -5.52 -2.50
N PHE A 133 -8.60 -5.81 -1.44
CA PHE A 133 -8.18 -5.48 -0.07
C PHE A 133 -6.92 -6.23 0.34
N MET A 134 -6.79 -7.50 -0.05
CA MET A 134 -5.58 -8.29 0.22
C MET A 134 -4.36 -7.74 -0.50
N SER A 135 -4.50 -7.33 -1.76
CA SER A 135 -3.43 -6.65 -2.53
C SER A 135 -2.96 -5.37 -1.84
N VAL A 136 -3.91 -4.51 -1.42
CA VAL A 136 -3.61 -3.27 -0.68
C VAL A 136 -2.93 -3.57 0.65
N LYS A 137 -3.46 -4.53 1.42
CA LYS A 137 -2.91 -4.93 2.71
C LYS A 137 -1.47 -5.44 2.56
N GLN A 138 -1.23 -6.36 1.63
CA GLN A 138 0.10 -6.93 1.39
C GLN A 138 1.10 -5.85 0.99
N ARG A 139 0.70 -4.90 0.13
CA ARG A 139 1.55 -3.76 -0.22
C ARG A 139 1.86 -2.90 1.00
N LEU A 140 0.84 -2.56 1.80
CA LEU A 140 1.04 -1.77 3.02
C LEU A 140 1.96 -2.47 4.03
N ASP A 141 1.79 -3.78 4.23
CA ASP A 141 2.61 -4.60 5.13
C ASP A 141 4.07 -4.72 4.67
N ARG A 142 4.36 -4.62 3.36
CA ARG A 142 5.75 -4.56 2.86
C ARG A 142 6.42 -3.22 3.12
N ILE A 143 5.70 -2.12 2.90
CA ILE A 143 6.24 -0.76 2.99
C ILE A 143 6.36 -0.32 4.45
N ASN A 144 5.34 -0.63 5.23
CA ASN A 144 5.20 -0.24 6.62
C ASN A 144 4.68 -1.43 7.44
N PRO A 145 5.54 -2.43 7.72
CA PRO A 145 5.14 -3.62 8.44
C PRO A 145 4.69 -3.27 9.87
N PRO A 146 3.57 -3.83 10.36
CA PRO A 146 3.15 -3.61 11.73
C PRO A 146 4.15 -4.24 12.71
N TYR A 147 4.27 -3.63 13.90
CA TYR A 147 4.83 -4.31 15.06
C TYR A 147 3.86 -5.39 15.52
N LEU A 148 4.35 -6.62 15.60
CA LEU A 148 3.57 -7.75 16.09
C LEU A 148 3.65 -7.76 17.61
N VAL A 149 2.51 -7.56 18.26
CA VAL A 149 2.35 -7.68 19.70
C VAL A 149 1.68 -9.01 19.97
N GLU A 150 2.44 -9.96 20.49
CA GLU A 150 1.91 -11.25 20.92
C GLU A 150 1.17 -11.05 22.23
N VAL A 151 -0.09 -11.46 22.26
CA VAL A 151 -0.97 -11.30 23.41
C VAL A 151 -1.31 -12.67 23.98
N MET A 152 -1.14 -12.79 25.29
CA MET A 152 -1.53 -13.97 26.07
C MET A 152 -2.33 -13.54 27.30
N TYR A 153 -3.17 -14.45 27.76
CA TYR A 153 -3.89 -14.28 29.02
C TYR A 153 -3.20 -15.12 30.10
N ASP A 154 -2.89 -14.50 31.22
CA ASP A 154 -2.25 -15.16 32.35
C ASP A 154 -2.95 -14.83 33.68
N VAL A 155 -2.93 -15.80 34.59
CA VAL A 155 -3.48 -15.70 35.94
C VAL A 155 -2.39 -16.04 36.93
N GLU A 156 -1.73 -15.01 37.44
CA GLU A 156 -0.77 -15.11 38.53
C GLU A 156 -1.44 -14.70 39.85
N ASP A 157 -1.28 -15.50 40.91
CA ASP A 157 -1.84 -15.24 42.25
C ASP A 157 -3.36 -14.97 42.30
N ASN A 158 -4.14 -15.63 41.43
CA ASN A 158 -5.59 -15.42 41.23
C ASN A 158 -5.96 -14.03 40.70
N VAL A 159 -5.02 -13.30 40.12
CA VAL A 159 -5.30 -12.01 39.49
C VAL A 159 -5.13 -12.13 37.97
N PRO A 160 -6.22 -12.01 37.20
CA PRO A 160 -6.13 -12.12 35.76
C PRO A 160 -5.43 -10.90 35.15
N SER A 161 -4.64 -11.14 34.13
CA SER A 161 -3.94 -10.12 33.37
C SER A 161 -3.77 -10.54 31.91
N TRP A 162 -3.87 -9.55 31.03
CA TRP A 162 -3.50 -9.66 29.63
C TRP A 162 -2.08 -9.16 29.47
N ILE A 163 -1.20 -9.98 28.92
CA ILE A 163 0.21 -9.67 28.72
C ILE A 163 0.47 -9.48 27.24
N GLY A 164 1.08 -8.35 26.88
CA GLY A 164 1.50 -8.03 25.52
C GLY A 164 3.02 -7.96 25.42
N THR A 165 3.58 -8.67 24.45
CA THR A 165 5.03 -8.67 24.19
C THR A 165 5.33 -8.35 22.73
N CYS A 166 6.40 -7.59 22.47
CA CYS A 166 6.87 -7.32 21.11
C CYS A 166 8.40 -7.33 21.07
N ASP A 167 8.98 -8.39 20.52
CA ASP A 167 10.44 -8.58 20.42
C ASP A 167 11.15 -7.43 19.72
N LYS A 168 10.59 -6.96 18.60
CA LYS A 168 11.21 -5.91 17.77
C LYS A 168 11.34 -4.59 18.53
N LEU A 169 10.35 -4.27 19.36
CA LEU A 169 10.33 -3.09 20.22
C LEU A 169 10.88 -3.36 21.62
N ARG A 170 11.26 -4.62 21.94
CA ARG A 170 11.64 -5.04 23.30
C ARG A 170 10.62 -4.60 24.36
N LEU A 171 9.35 -4.64 23.98
CA LEU A 171 8.23 -4.18 24.79
C LEU A 171 7.61 -5.37 25.53
N VAL A 172 7.36 -5.19 26.81
CA VAL A 172 6.57 -6.10 27.66
C VAL A 172 5.68 -5.22 28.55
N THR A 173 4.37 -5.41 28.49
CA THR A 173 3.41 -4.71 29.36
C THR A 173 2.21 -5.60 29.64
N GLU A 174 1.46 -5.28 30.68
CA GLU A 174 0.26 -5.97 31.10
C GLU A 174 -0.93 -5.01 31.25
N GLY A 175 -2.15 -5.52 31.13
CA GLY A 175 -3.41 -4.82 31.39
C GLY A 175 -4.39 -5.73 32.13
N ARG A 176 -5.32 -5.15 32.91
CA ARG A 176 -6.35 -5.94 33.61
C ARG A 176 -7.41 -6.44 32.63
N THR A 177 -7.73 -5.63 31.64
CA THR A 177 -8.55 -5.98 30.49
C THR A 177 -7.71 -5.98 29.22
N TYR A 178 -8.25 -6.56 28.15
CA TYR A 178 -7.58 -6.56 26.85
C TYR A 178 -7.48 -5.13 26.31
N GLU A 179 -8.51 -4.32 26.54
CA GLU A 179 -8.56 -2.91 26.20
C GLU A 179 -7.50 -2.10 26.95
N ASP A 180 -7.34 -2.31 28.27
CA ASP A 180 -6.28 -1.66 29.05
C ASP A 180 -4.89 -2.02 28.51
N LEU A 181 -4.68 -3.28 28.10
CA LEU A 181 -3.44 -3.70 27.48
C LEU A 181 -3.21 -2.95 26.16
N GLN A 182 -4.23 -2.84 25.31
CA GLN A 182 -4.12 -2.15 24.03
C GLN A 182 -3.76 -0.67 24.22
N GLU A 183 -4.41 0.02 25.16
CA GLU A 183 -4.12 1.43 25.48
C GLU A 183 -2.66 1.60 25.93
N ARG A 184 -2.20 0.77 26.87
CA ARG A 184 -0.80 0.83 27.34
C ARG A 184 0.21 0.55 26.24
N VAL A 185 -0.09 -0.41 25.35
CA VAL A 185 0.76 -0.67 24.18
C VAL A 185 0.82 0.57 23.29
N TRP A 186 -0.31 1.25 23.03
CA TRP A 186 -0.33 2.49 22.25
C TRP A 186 0.45 3.65 22.89
N GLU A 187 0.49 3.71 24.22
CA GLU A 187 1.29 4.71 24.95
C GLU A 187 2.81 4.46 24.81
N ILE A 188 3.24 3.20 24.88
CA ILE A 188 4.67 2.83 24.95
C ILE A 188 5.30 2.71 23.55
N VAL A 189 4.55 2.23 22.56
CA VAL A 189 5.08 1.89 21.23
C VAL A 189 5.76 3.07 20.51
N PRO A 190 5.22 4.31 20.51
CA PRO A 190 5.89 5.44 19.88
C PRO A 190 7.29 5.70 20.46
N GLU A 191 7.40 5.77 21.80
CA GLU A 191 8.68 6.01 22.48
C GLU A 191 9.69 4.91 22.13
N MET A 192 9.26 3.65 22.20
CA MET A 192 10.13 2.50 21.90
C MET A 192 10.54 2.45 20.42
N HIS A 193 9.68 2.94 19.51
CA HIS A 193 10.00 3.04 18.09
C HIS A 193 11.15 4.02 17.83
N GLU A 194 11.12 5.20 18.46
CA GLU A 194 12.18 6.21 18.35
C GLU A 194 13.44 5.81 19.11
N LEU A 195 13.31 5.31 20.34
CA LEU A 195 14.43 4.86 21.18
C LEU A 195 15.30 3.82 20.48
N HIS A 196 14.69 2.93 19.69
CA HIS A 196 15.38 1.89 18.93
C HIS A 196 15.84 2.31 17.53
N GLY A 197 15.64 3.58 17.16
CA GLY A 197 16.13 4.16 15.91
C GLY A 197 15.39 3.69 14.66
N TYR A 198 14.13 3.24 14.80
CA TYR A 198 13.31 2.81 13.67
C TYR A 198 12.62 3.98 12.95
N GLY A 199 12.64 5.18 13.53
CA GLY A 199 11.97 6.37 13.02
C GLY A 199 11.70 7.38 14.14
N LYS A 200 10.70 8.23 13.95
CA LYS A 200 10.24 9.20 14.95
C LYS A 200 8.93 8.73 15.58
N GLU A 201 8.66 9.14 16.82
CA GLU A 201 7.37 8.89 17.50
C GLU A 201 6.13 9.28 16.66
N SER A 202 6.25 10.31 15.81
CA SER A 202 5.17 10.81 14.95
C SER A 202 4.97 10.03 13.65
N ASP A 203 5.77 9.00 13.39
CA ASP A 203 5.65 8.22 12.16
C ASP A 203 4.33 7.43 12.15
N ASN A 204 3.93 6.95 10.97
CA ASN A 204 2.73 6.15 10.84
C ASN A 204 2.95 4.74 11.41
N ILE A 205 2.97 4.61 12.73
CA ILE A 205 3.25 3.36 13.42
C ILE A 205 2.02 2.45 13.33
N ARG A 206 2.25 1.21 12.90
CA ARG A 206 1.23 0.17 12.82
C ARG A 206 1.49 -0.91 13.85
N ILE A 207 0.44 -1.37 14.50
CA ILE A 207 0.49 -2.44 15.51
C ILE A 207 -0.50 -3.53 15.10
N SER A 208 -0.11 -4.78 15.24
CA SER A 208 -0.99 -5.94 15.08
C SER A 208 -0.94 -6.76 16.36
N PHE A 209 -2.07 -6.85 17.04
CA PHE A 209 -2.22 -7.73 18.20
C PHE A 209 -2.53 -9.14 17.73
N ILE A 210 -1.70 -10.10 18.13
CA ILE A 210 -1.88 -11.52 17.82
C ILE A 210 -2.14 -12.24 19.12
N GLN A 211 -3.42 -12.50 19.40
CA GLN A 211 -3.83 -13.31 20.53
C GLN A 211 -3.67 -14.78 20.16
N THR A 212 -2.92 -15.51 20.99
CA THR A 212 -2.77 -16.96 20.86
C THR A 212 -3.40 -17.60 22.09
N GLU A 213 -4.36 -18.51 21.88
CA GLU A 213 -4.97 -19.30 22.94
C GLU A 213 -4.70 -20.78 22.70
N SER A 214 -4.29 -21.50 23.74
CA SER A 214 -4.23 -22.96 23.71
C SER A 214 -5.50 -23.58 24.32
N HIS A 215 -5.85 -24.78 23.84
CA HIS A 215 -7.00 -25.54 24.36
C HIS A 215 -6.92 -25.79 25.87
N ASN A 216 -5.70 -25.90 26.42
CA ASN A 216 -5.47 -26.12 27.84
C ASN A 216 -5.71 -24.85 28.69
N GLU A 217 -5.48 -23.67 28.12
CA GLU A 217 -5.74 -22.38 28.77
C GLU A 217 -7.24 -22.07 28.76
N HIS A 218 -7.95 -22.43 27.69
CA HIS A 218 -9.41 -22.27 27.60
C HIS A 218 -10.15 -23.02 28.72
N GLN A 219 -9.72 -24.22 29.10
CA GLN A 219 -10.32 -24.98 30.20
C GLN A 219 -10.09 -24.35 31.59
N ARG A 220 -9.05 -23.53 31.75
CA ARG A 220 -8.79 -22.80 33.02
C ARG A 220 -9.67 -21.56 33.17
N LEU A 221 -10.19 -21.02 32.06
CA LEU A 221 -11.08 -19.86 32.05
C LEU A 221 -12.53 -20.24 32.46
N GLU A 222 -12.93 -21.50 32.30
CA GLU A 222 -14.27 -22.00 32.64
C GLU A 222 -14.40 -22.60 34.06
N MET A 223 -13.29 -22.67 34.83
CA MET A 223 -13.26 -23.16 36.22
C MET A 223 -13.21 -22.03 37.24
#